data_AF-A0A1X1BPS7-F1
#
_entry.id   AF-A0A1X1BPS7-F1
#
_cell.length_a   1.000
_cell.length_b   1.000
_cell.length_c   1.000
_cell.angle_alpha   90.00
_cell.angle_beta   90.00
_cell.angle_gamma   90.00
#
_symmetry.space_group_name_H-M   'P 1'
#
loop_
_entity.id
_entity.type
_entity.pdbx_description
1 polymer ?
#
loop_
_entity_poly.entity_id
_entity_poly.type
_entity_poly.pdbx_seq_one_letter_code
_entity_poly.pdbx_strand_id
1 'polypeptide(L)'
;MSTAQDKIDEPWLGLCTPFMCLNRKERRPEDQQERESLGVVMTGGDTDYDSLERLSSVCDGLFRLDKQVLQLKSREAFIRSCLTDAEQFNIKIIAKGIRDTDALAAQISKEQYIDKESLIDILSGLKLSQESKLEDSIKAITYHLINKLTAIQHDLEDSLRDYDAFHNSTIDEYENMRKRFFDLTLSRSKGKEGIDFSVSKEDFMFIANSKNKTMIDIIFSLLDDDGKGVIDWGAFELNSGRILKDAKGLVKTSQKAATKTAMDGNATNKQLE
;
A
#
# COMPACT_ATOMS: atom_id res chain seq x y z
N MET A 1 22.30 -42.11 -14.76
CA MET A 1 20.83 -42.22 -14.80
C MET A 1 20.28 -41.21 -13.81
N SER A 2 19.36 -40.37 -14.30
CA SER A 2 18.90 -39.12 -13.69
C SER A 2 18.22 -39.32 -12.34
N THR A 3 18.68 -38.61 -11.31
CA THR A 3 17.89 -38.31 -10.10
C THR A 3 16.83 -37.28 -10.49
N ALA A 4 15.60 -37.73 -10.74
CA ALA A 4 14.46 -36.83 -10.81
C ALA A 4 14.27 -36.23 -9.41
N GLN A 5 14.70 -34.98 -9.27
CA GLN A 5 14.25 -34.11 -8.18
C GLN A 5 12.78 -33.85 -8.47
N ASP A 6 11.90 -34.55 -7.76
CA ASP A 6 10.49 -34.18 -7.71
C ASP A 6 10.45 -32.73 -7.22
N LYS A 7 10.18 -31.81 -8.16
CA LYS A 7 9.75 -30.46 -7.83
C LYS A 7 8.45 -30.65 -7.08
N ILE A 8 8.51 -30.53 -5.76
CA ILE A 8 7.34 -30.30 -4.93
C ILE A 8 6.84 -28.93 -5.40
N ASP A 9 5.90 -28.93 -6.34
CA ASP A 9 5.17 -27.73 -6.72
C ASP A 9 4.53 -27.18 -5.45
N GLU A 10 5.08 -26.08 -4.94
CA GLU A 10 4.59 -25.46 -3.72
C GLU A 10 3.14 -25.04 -3.97
N PRO A 11 2.16 -25.58 -3.22
CA PRO A 11 0.77 -25.32 -3.51
C PRO A 11 0.46 -23.85 -3.29
N TRP A 12 0.08 -23.16 -4.36
CA TRP A 12 -0.43 -21.80 -4.29
C TRP A 12 -1.94 -21.90 -4.00
N LEU A 13 -2.37 -21.37 -2.86
CA LEU A 13 -3.77 -21.10 -2.58
C LEU A 13 -4.19 -19.85 -3.36
N GLY A 14 -4.85 -20.08 -4.50
CA GLY A 14 -5.56 -19.04 -5.23
C GLY A 14 -6.95 -18.86 -4.66
N LEU A 15 -7.20 -17.75 -3.96
CA LEU A 15 -8.54 -17.29 -3.64
C LEU A 15 -9.07 -16.49 -4.81
N CYS A 16 -9.60 -17.21 -5.81
CA CYS A 16 -10.27 -16.63 -6.96
C CYS A 16 -11.77 -16.54 -6.71
N THR A 17 -12.30 -15.33 -6.86
CA THR A 17 -13.73 -15.07 -7.09
C THR A 17 -13.95 -14.84 -8.59
N PRO A 18 -15.20 -14.73 -9.07
CA PRO A 18 -15.46 -14.28 -10.44
C PRO A 18 -14.86 -12.89 -10.76
N PHE A 19 -14.40 -12.14 -9.76
CA PHE A 19 -14.05 -10.72 -9.89
C PHE A 19 -12.62 -10.36 -9.42
N MET A 20 -11.96 -11.17 -8.57
CA MET A 20 -10.57 -10.97 -8.13
C MET A 20 -9.92 -12.29 -7.74
N CYS A 21 -8.66 -12.47 -8.11
CA CYS A 21 -7.81 -13.57 -7.63
C CYS A 21 -6.74 -13.03 -6.69
N LEU A 22 -6.78 -13.49 -5.44
CA LEU A 22 -5.71 -13.28 -4.47
C LEU A 22 -4.94 -14.59 -4.37
N ASN A 23 -3.67 -14.59 -4.74
CA ASN A 23 -2.83 -15.78 -4.66
C ASN A 23 -1.95 -15.68 -3.42
N ARG A 24 -1.99 -16.69 -2.56
CA ARG A 24 -1.00 -16.88 -1.49
C ARG A 24 -0.36 -18.25 -1.62
N LYS A 25 0.87 -18.39 -1.16
CA LYS A 25 1.48 -19.69 -0.95
C LYS A 25 0.75 -20.41 0.21
N GLU A 26 0.45 -21.70 0.05
CA GLU A 26 -0.19 -22.49 1.11
C GLU A 26 0.72 -22.49 2.34
N ARG A 27 0.14 -22.08 3.47
CA ARG A 27 0.90 -21.84 4.71
C ARG A 27 1.25 -23.17 5.37
N ARG A 28 2.46 -23.27 5.92
CA ARG A 28 2.79 -24.40 6.81
C ARG A 28 2.21 -24.11 8.20
N PRO A 29 1.77 -25.14 8.95
CA PRO A 29 1.22 -24.95 10.29
C PRO A 29 2.16 -24.22 11.26
N GLU A 30 3.46 -24.26 11.01
CA GLU A 30 4.54 -23.66 11.80
C GLU A 30 4.57 -22.12 11.70
N ASP A 31 4.16 -21.57 10.55
CA ASP A 31 4.12 -20.12 10.28
C ASP A 31 3.01 -19.39 11.09
N GLN A 32 2.10 -20.15 11.68
CA GLN A 32 0.96 -19.64 12.44
C GLN A 32 1.39 -19.11 13.83
N GLN A 33 2.47 -19.66 14.40
CA GLN A 33 2.95 -19.35 15.75
C GLN A 33 3.83 -18.09 15.80
N GLU A 34 4.65 -17.84 14.77
CA GLU A 34 5.44 -16.59 14.67
C GLU A 34 4.55 -15.35 14.51
N ARG A 35 3.33 -15.52 13.98
CA ARG A 35 2.40 -14.42 13.71
C ARG A 35 1.64 -13.89 14.92
N GLU A 36 1.39 -14.68 15.97
CA GLU A 36 0.85 -14.12 17.22
C GLU A 36 1.80 -13.06 17.79
N SER A 37 3.10 -13.13 17.47
CA SER A 37 4.07 -12.13 17.88
C SER A 37 4.16 -10.91 16.94
N LEU A 38 4.09 -11.08 15.62
CA LEU A 38 4.25 -9.98 14.64
C LEU A 38 2.94 -9.24 14.32
N GLY A 39 1.81 -9.95 14.29
CA GLY A 39 0.49 -9.35 14.07
C GLY A 39 0.05 -8.44 15.22
N VAL A 40 0.47 -8.78 16.45
CA VAL A 40 0.25 -7.96 17.66
C VAL A 40 1.11 -6.69 17.65
N VAL A 41 2.26 -6.70 16.97
CA VAL A 41 3.16 -5.53 16.89
C VAL A 41 2.70 -4.53 15.82
N MET A 42 2.13 -4.99 14.69
CA MET A 42 1.63 -4.07 13.65
C MET A 42 0.20 -3.57 13.89
N THR A 43 -0.62 -4.32 14.63
CA THR A 43 -1.97 -3.92 15.01
C THR A 43 -2.07 -3.94 16.53
N GLY A 44 -1.56 -2.87 17.16
CA GLY A 44 -1.46 -2.70 18.61
C GLY A 44 -2.59 -3.39 19.37
N GLY A 45 -2.18 -4.21 20.35
CA GLY A 45 -3.02 -5.19 21.02
C GLY A 45 -4.32 -4.65 21.65
N ASP A 46 -5.23 -5.61 21.78
CA ASP A 46 -6.46 -5.67 22.58
C ASP A 46 -7.74 -4.90 22.16
N THR A 47 -8.77 -5.72 21.89
CA THR A 47 -10.19 -5.55 22.27
C THR A 47 -11.06 -4.48 21.61
N ASP A 48 -11.16 -4.50 20.27
CA ASP A 48 -12.41 -4.33 19.49
C ASP A 48 -12.03 -4.42 17.99
N TYR A 49 -12.29 -5.56 17.35
CA TYR A 49 -11.81 -5.85 15.99
C TYR A 49 -12.65 -5.16 14.91
N ASP A 50 -12.44 -3.86 14.66
CA ASP A 50 -13.07 -3.18 13.53
C ASP A 50 -12.35 -3.52 12.22
N SER A 51 -12.95 -4.39 11.38
CA SER A 51 -12.31 -4.81 10.12
C SER A 51 -12.22 -3.67 9.10
N LEU A 52 -13.06 -2.63 9.16
CA LEU A 52 -12.96 -1.50 8.23
C LEU A 52 -11.76 -0.62 8.54
N GLU A 53 -11.49 -0.37 9.82
CA GLU A 53 -10.31 0.39 10.23
C GLU A 53 -9.01 -0.37 9.90
N ARG A 54 -8.99 -1.69 10.14
CA ARG A 54 -7.85 -2.56 9.78
C ARG A 54 -7.62 -2.58 8.28
N LEU A 55 -8.65 -2.90 7.50
CA LEU A 55 -8.54 -2.95 6.04
C LEU A 55 -8.10 -1.59 5.50
N SER A 56 -8.62 -0.49 6.06
CA SER A 56 -8.21 0.84 5.62
C SER A 56 -6.76 1.16 5.97
N SER A 57 -6.29 0.80 7.17
CA SER A 57 -4.88 0.96 7.56
C SER A 57 -3.95 0.16 6.65
N VAL A 58 -4.35 -1.07 6.31
CA VAL A 58 -3.60 -1.95 5.41
C VAL A 58 -3.56 -1.39 3.99
N CYS A 59 -4.69 -0.93 3.44
CA CYS A 59 -4.74 -0.28 2.13
C CYS A 59 -3.88 0.99 2.09
N ASP A 60 -3.93 1.84 3.13
CA ASP A 60 -3.08 3.03 3.23
C ASP A 60 -1.58 2.66 3.22
N GLY A 61 -1.23 1.56 3.91
CA GLY A 61 0.11 0.97 3.89
C GLY A 61 0.56 0.52 2.49
N LEU A 62 -0.30 -0.24 1.79
CA LEU A 62 -0.04 -0.71 0.42
C LEU A 62 0.16 0.46 -0.55
N PHE A 63 -0.73 1.46 -0.55
CA PHE A 63 -0.60 2.63 -1.44
C PHE A 63 0.69 3.40 -1.20
N ARG A 64 1.13 3.52 0.06
CA ARG A 64 2.40 4.17 0.41
C ARG A 64 3.59 3.35 -0.11
N LEU A 65 3.55 2.03 0.10
CA LEU A 65 4.61 1.13 -0.36
C LEU A 65 4.69 1.06 -1.89
N ASP A 66 3.57 1.06 -2.61
CA ASP A 66 3.57 1.12 -4.08
C ASP A 66 4.37 2.32 -4.61
N LYS A 67 4.12 3.50 -4.02
CA LYS A 67 4.85 4.72 -4.37
C LYS A 67 6.34 4.58 -4.04
N GLN A 68 6.66 4.02 -2.87
CA GLN A 68 8.04 3.84 -2.42
C GLN A 68 8.80 2.83 -3.29
N VAL A 69 8.21 1.66 -3.56
CA VAL A 69 8.77 0.61 -4.43
C VAL A 69 8.99 1.15 -5.84
N LEU A 70 8.04 1.93 -6.38
CA LEU A 70 8.21 2.56 -7.70
C LEU A 70 9.42 3.51 -7.72
N GLN A 71 9.55 4.36 -6.70
CA GLN A 71 10.69 5.29 -6.57
C GLN A 71 12.03 4.55 -6.41
N LEU A 72 12.07 3.50 -5.58
CA LEU A 72 13.27 2.69 -5.38
C LEU A 72 13.68 1.98 -6.69
N LYS A 73 12.72 1.40 -7.41
CA LYS A 73 12.98 0.75 -8.71
C LYS A 73 13.47 1.75 -9.77
N SER A 74 12.92 2.96 -9.84
CA SER A 74 13.41 3.97 -10.78
C SER A 74 14.84 4.42 -10.45
N ARG A 75 15.16 4.56 -9.15
CA ARG A 75 16.52 4.89 -8.70
C ARG A 75 17.50 3.76 -9.01
N GLU A 76 17.12 2.52 -8.71
CA GLU A 76 17.91 1.33 -9.02
C GLU A 76 18.22 1.25 -10.53
N ALA A 77 17.20 1.43 -11.38
CA ALA A 77 17.33 1.40 -12.82
C ALA A 77 18.31 2.47 -13.33
N PHE A 78 18.20 3.71 -12.83
CA PHE A 78 19.10 4.79 -13.20
C PHE A 78 20.55 4.51 -12.79
N ILE A 79 20.78 4.01 -11.57
CA ILE A 79 22.14 3.73 -11.11
C ILE A 79 22.75 2.57 -11.92
N ARG A 80 21.99 1.51 -12.17
CA ARG A 80 22.44 0.39 -13.01
C ARG A 80 22.78 0.84 -14.42
N SER A 81 21.95 1.71 -14.99
CA SER A 81 22.22 2.42 -16.25
C SER A 81 23.60 3.09 -16.21
N CYS A 82 23.85 3.96 -15.23
CA CYS A 82 25.13 4.65 -15.09
C CYS A 82 26.35 3.71 -14.97
N LEU A 83 26.18 2.57 -14.30
CA LEU A 83 27.25 1.59 -14.05
C LEU A 83 27.46 0.60 -15.21
N THR A 84 26.60 0.60 -16.23
CA THR A 84 26.75 -0.29 -17.39
C THR A 84 27.76 0.32 -18.37
N ASP A 85 28.69 -0.49 -18.88
CA ASP A 85 29.82 0.00 -19.70
C ASP A 85 29.41 0.77 -20.97
N ALA A 86 28.23 0.49 -21.53
CA ALA A 86 27.67 1.20 -22.67
C ALA A 86 27.16 2.62 -22.32
N GLU A 87 26.92 2.92 -21.04
CA GLU A 87 26.26 4.13 -20.53
C GLU A 87 27.12 4.94 -19.54
N GLN A 88 28.45 4.70 -19.51
CA GLN A 88 29.41 5.55 -18.77
C GLN A 88 29.36 7.04 -19.19
N PHE A 89 28.64 7.36 -20.26
CA PHE A 89 28.26 8.73 -20.64
C PHE A 89 27.60 9.48 -19.48
N ASN A 90 26.70 8.85 -18.71
CA ASN A 90 26.02 9.47 -17.58
C ASN A 90 27.02 9.80 -16.46
N ILE A 91 27.93 8.89 -16.14
CA ILE A 91 29.01 9.14 -15.16
C ILE A 91 29.90 10.30 -15.63
N LYS A 92 30.22 10.36 -16.93
CA LYS A 92 31.01 11.46 -17.51
C LYS A 92 30.26 12.80 -17.48
N ILE A 93 28.95 12.82 -17.70
CA ILE A 93 28.12 14.03 -17.55
C ILE A 93 28.14 14.49 -16.09
N ILE A 94 27.87 13.58 -15.15
CA ILE A 94 27.89 13.86 -13.71
C ILE A 94 29.26 14.42 -13.30
N ALA A 95 30.35 13.76 -13.68
CA ALA A 95 31.71 14.22 -13.39
C ALA A 95 32.02 15.62 -13.96
N LYS A 96 31.46 15.97 -15.12
CA LYS A 96 31.63 17.28 -15.75
C LYS A 96 30.70 18.36 -15.18
N GLY A 97 29.49 17.98 -14.76
CA GLY A 97 28.41 18.88 -14.38
C GLY A 97 28.23 19.12 -12.87
N ILE A 98 28.90 18.37 -11.98
CA ILE A 98 28.84 18.57 -10.51
C ILE A 98 29.27 19.98 -10.04
N ARG A 99 29.83 20.81 -10.92
CA ARG A 99 30.09 22.23 -10.62
C ARG A 99 28.82 23.07 -10.46
N ASP A 100 27.66 22.58 -10.96
CA ASP A 100 26.33 23.15 -10.73
C ASP A 100 25.26 22.03 -10.75
N THR A 101 24.88 21.56 -9.56
CA THR A 101 23.95 20.44 -9.35
C THR A 101 22.53 20.69 -9.86
N ASP A 102 22.05 21.94 -9.89
CA ASP A 102 20.70 22.26 -10.37
C ASP A 102 20.62 22.24 -11.89
N ALA A 103 21.65 22.77 -12.58
CA ALA A 103 21.77 22.69 -14.03
C ALA A 103 21.96 21.24 -14.51
N LEU A 104 22.74 20.44 -13.78
CA LEU A 104 22.93 19.01 -14.03
C LEU A 104 21.63 18.21 -13.89
N ALA A 105 20.85 18.50 -12.85
CA ALA A 105 19.57 17.82 -12.62
C ALA A 105 18.54 18.14 -13.72
N ALA A 106 18.51 19.38 -14.22
CA ALA A 106 17.65 19.77 -15.34
C ALA A 106 18.05 19.10 -16.67
N GLN A 107 19.34 18.81 -16.86
CA GLN A 107 19.84 18.13 -18.06
C GLN A 107 19.56 16.63 -18.03
N ILE A 108 19.82 15.96 -16.90
CA ILE A 108 19.59 14.51 -16.74
C ILE A 108 18.09 14.18 -16.74
N SER A 109 17.25 14.98 -16.08
CA SER A 109 15.79 14.76 -16.04
C SER A 109 15.10 14.92 -17.40
N LYS A 110 15.72 15.59 -18.37
CA LYS A 110 15.21 15.71 -19.75
C LYS A 110 15.51 14.49 -20.60
N GLU A 111 16.55 13.73 -20.27
CA GLU A 111 17.09 12.65 -21.10
C GLU A 111 16.86 11.25 -20.50
N GLN A 112 16.47 11.18 -19.21
CA GLN A 112 16.29 9.94 -18.46
C GLN A 112 14.97 9.95 -17.68
N TYR A 113 14.34 8.78 -17.51
CA TYR A 113 13.11 8.58 -16.71
C TYR A 113 13.40 8.61 -15.20
N ILE A 114 14.04 9.68 -14.70
CA ILE A 114 14.29 9.90 -13.28
C ILE A 114 13.85 11.30 -12.86
N ASP A 115 13.11 11.38 -11.75
CA ASP A 115 12.67 12.65 -11.19
C ASP A 115 13.82 13.38 -10.46
N LYS A 116 13.69 14.71 -10.33
CA LYS A 116 14.70 15.57 -9.72
C LYS A 116 15.03 15.18 -8.27
N GLU A 117 14.03 14.81 -7.48
CA GLU A 117 14.21 14.51 -6.06
C GLU A 117 15.01 13.21 -5.89
N SER A 118 14.70 12.20 -6.70
CA SER A 118 15.46 10.94 -6.77
C SER A 118 16.91 11.18 -7.18
N LEU A 119 17.18 12.07 -8.14
CA LEU A 119 18.55 12.39 -8.54
C LEU A 119 19.33 13.10 -7.42
N ILE A 120 18.70 14.04 -6.71
CA ILE A 120 19.30 14.69 -5.54
C ILE A 120 19.66 13.67 -4.47
N ASP A 121 18.75 12.74 -4.17
CA ASP A 121 18.99 11.68 -3.19
C ASP A 121 20.14 10.75 -3.60
N ILE A 122 20.21 10.36 -4.88
CA ILE A 122 21.31 9.53 -5.40
C ILE A 122 22.64 10.26 -5.26
N LEU A 123 22.71 11.55 -5.61
CA LEU A 123 23.94 12.33 -5.56
C LEU A 123 24.27 12.84 -4.14
N SER A 124 23.34 12.73 -3.19
CA SER A 124 23.54 13.20 -1.83
C SER A 124 24.76 12.55 -1.17
N GLY A 125 25.60 13.36 -0.54
CA GLY A 125 26.83 12.90 0.12
C GLY A 125 28.03 12.68 -0.81
N LEU A 126 27.86 12.77 -2.13
CA LEU A 126 28.98 12.73 -3.06
C LEU A 126 29.86 13.98 -2.87
N LYS A 127 31.13 13.78 -2.51
CA LYS A 127 32.12 14.85 -2.39
C LYS A 127 33.21 14.64 -3.43
N LEU A 128 33.35 15.60 -4.34
CA LEU A 128 34.46 15.67 -5.28
C LEU A 128 35.34 16.87 -4.93
N SER A 129 36.67 16.70 -4.96
CA SER A 129 37.57 17.84 -4.81
C SER A 129 37.49 18.72 -6.07
N GLN A 130 37.57 20.04 -5.90
CA GLN A 130 37.55 20.99 -7.03
C GLN A 130 38.71 20.78 -8.00
N GLU A 131 39.80 20.17 -7.53
CA GLU A 131 41.03 19.90 -8.30
C GLU A 131 41.13 18.45 -8.79
N SER A 132 40.10 17.61 -8.57
CA SER A 132 40.12 16.22 -8.99
C SER A 132 40.24 16.09 -10.51
N LYS A 133 41.13 15.19 -10.97
CA LYS A 133 41.16 14.77 -12.37
C LYS A 133 39.87 14.03 -12.71
N LEU A 134 39.44 14.14 -13.97
CA LEU A 134 38.22 13.49 -14.45
C LEU A 134 38.16 11.99 -14.12
N GLU A 135 39.28 11.28 -14.28
CA GLU A 135 39.40 9.85 -13.98
C GLU A 135 39.17 9.54 -12.49
N ASP A 136 39.67 10.38 -11.59
CA ASP A 136 39.47 10.23 -10.15
C ASP A 136 38.03 10.58 -9.75
N SER A 137 37.44 11.60 -10.38
CA SER A 137 36.02 11.93 -10.22
C SER A 137 35.13 10.78 -10.70
N ILE A 138 35.43 10.17 -11.85
CA ILE A 138 34.71 9.00 -12.36
C ILE A 138 34.77 7.86 -11.33
N LYS A 139 35.95 7.51 -10.82
CA LYS A 139 36.09 6.45 -9.80
C LYS A 139 35.29 6.75 -8.54
N ALA A 140 35.36 7.98 -8.04
CA ALA A 140 34.61 8.40 -6.85
C ALA A 140 33.09 8.32 -7.07
N ILE A 141 32.61 8.77 -8.23
CA ILE A 141 31.19 8.66 -8.61
C ILE A 141 30.77 7.19 -8.74
N THR A 142 31.55 6.36 -9.43
CA THR A 142 31.27 4.93 -9.57
C THR A 142 31.16 4.25 -8.20
N TYR A 143 32.10 4.50 -7.29
CA TYR A 143 32.06 3.93 -5.95
C TYR A 143 30.84 4.41 -5.14
N HIS A 144 30.53 5.71 -5.23
CA HIS A 144 29.34 6.29 -4.61
C HIS A 144 28.05 5.65 -5.12
N LEU A 145 27.93 5.51 -6.44
CA LEU A 145 26.78 4.88 -7.10
C LEU A 145 26.63 3.40 -6.71
N ILE A 146 27.72 2.64 -6.60
CA ILE A 146 27.67 1.26 -6.12
C ILE A 146 27.13 1.20 -4.68
N ASN A 147 27.63 2.04 -3.78
CA ASN A 147 27.15 2.07 -2.39
C ASN A 147 25.67 2.46 -2.32
N LYS A 148 25.26 3.46 -3.12
CA LYS A 148 23.84 3.86 -3.21
C LYS A 148 22.98 2.75 -3.78
N LEU A 149 23.44 2.02 -4.80
CA LEU A 149 22.74 0.88 -5.36
C LEU A 149 22.50 -0.21 -4.30
N THR A 150 23.54 -0.56 -3.53
CA THR A 150 23.42 -1.54 -2.45
C THR A 150 22.42 -1.10 -1.38
N ALA A 151 22.44 0.17 -0.97
CA ALA A 151 21.46 0.69 -0.01
C ALA A 151 20.03 0.64 -0.56
N ILE A 152 19.82 1.08 -1.81
CA ILE A 152 18.50 1.04 -2.47
C ILE A 152 17.99 -0.40 -2.61
N GLN A 153 18.86 -1.36 -2.90
CA GLN A 153 18.48 -2.77 -2.99
C GLN A 153 18.01 -3.32 -1.65
N HIS A 154 18.71 -2.99 -0.56
CA HIS A 154 18.29 -3.35 0.79
C HIS A 154 16.93 -2.72 1.14
N ASP A 155 16.76 -1.42 0.89
CA ASP A 155 15.49 -0.72 1.14
C ASP A 155 14.34 -1.30 0.28
N LEU A 156 14.65 -1.74 -0.94
CA LEU A 156 13.68 -2.40 -1.82
C LEU A 156 13.27 -3.77 -1.30
N GLU A 157 14.23 -4.57 -0.84
CA GLU A 157 13.95 -5.88 -0.22
C GLU A 157 13.06 -5.73 1.03
N ASP A 158 13.37 -4.76 1.89
CA ASP A 158 12.54 -4.46 3.07
C ASP A 158 11.14 -3.98 2.66
N SER A 159 11.05 -3.07 1.69
CA SER A 159 9.77 -2.56 1.18
C SER A 159 8.91 -3.66 0.55
N LEU A 160 9.53 -4.62 -0.15
CA LEU A 160 8.83 -5.77 -0.74
C LEU A 160 8.36 -6.75 0.34
N ARG A 161 9.16 -6.97 1.39
CA ARG A 161 8.74 -7.79 2.54
C ARG A 161 7.55 -7.18 3.26
N ASP A 162 7.58 -5.87 3.49
CA ASP A 162 6.45 -5.14 4.08
C ASP A 162 5.22 -5.21 3.16
N TYR A 163 5.41 -5.09 1.85
CA TYR A 163 4.33 -5.21 0.86
C TYR A 163 3.64 -6.58 0.95
N ASP A 164 4.43 -7.66 1.00
CA ASP A 164 3.90 -9.02 1.18
C ASP A 164 3.16 -9.18 2.52
N ALA A 165 3.67 -8.55 3.60
CA ALA A 165 3.01 -8.56 4.90
C ALA A 165 1.63 -7.88 4.83
N PHE A 166 1.56 -6.66 4.28
CA PHE A 166 0.28 -5.95 4.10
C PHE A 166 -0.67 -6.68 3.15
N HIS A 167 -0.16 -7.29 2.07
CA HIS A 167 -0.98 -8.08 1.16
C HIS A 167 -1.58 -9.29 1.87
N ASN A 168 -0.80 -10.01 2.67
CA ASN A 168 -1.29 -11.12 3.47
C ASN A 168 -2.32 -10.67 4.51
N SER A 169 -2.11 -9.53 5.19
CA SER A 169 -3.09 -8.96 6.11
C SER A 169 -4.39 -8.58 5.40
N THR A 170 -4.32 -8.07 4.17
CA THR A 170 -5.49 -7.78 3.34
C THR A 170 -6.31 -9.05 3.10
N ILE A 171 -5.63 -10.14 2.71
CA ILE A 171 -6.26 -11.45 2.50
C ILE A 171 -6.93 -11.95 3.77
N ASP A 172 -6.23 -11.90 4.90
CA ASP A 172 -6.76 -12.39 6.18
C ASP A 172 -8.04 -11.62 6.59
N GLU A 173 -8.08 -10.30 6.40
CA GLU A 173 -9.29 -9.50 6.67
C GLU A 173 -10.45 -9.84 5.72
N TYR A 174 -10.19 -10.02 4.42
CA TYR A 174 -11.24 -10.47 3.49
C TYR A 174 -11.74 -11.88 3.80
N GLU A 175 -10.86 -12.83 4.14
CA GLU A 175 -11.28 -14.19 4.51
C GLU A 175 -12.21 -14.15 5.73
N ASN A 176 -11.88 -13.33 6.74
CA ASN A 176 -12.72 -13.16 7.92
C ASN A 176 -14.09 -12.54 7.61
N MET A 177 -14.12 -11.47 6.80
CA MET A 177 -15.38 -10.85 6.37
C MET A 177 -16.20 -11.79 5.49
N ARG A 178 -15.59 -12.48 4.52
CA ARG A 178 -16.26 -13.46 3.66
C ARG A 178 -16.86 -14.60 4.44
N LYS A 179 -16.17 -15.10 5.47
CA LYS A 179 -16.72 -16.13 6.35
C LYS A 179 -18.02 -15.64 6.98
N ARG A 180 -18.05 -14.43 7.55
CA ARG A 180 -19.27 -13.83 8.11
C ARG A 180 -20.36 -13.62 7.05
N PHE A 181 -19.99 -13.21 5.85
CA PHE A 181 -20.92 -13.08 4.72
C PHE A 181 -21.54 -14.41 4.32
N PHE A 182 -20.75 -15.48 4.20
CA PHE A 182 -21.26 -16.81 3.87
C PHE A 182 -22.10 -17.40 5.00
N ASP A 183 -21.66 -17.29 6.24
CA ASP A 183 -22.44 -17.73 7.40
C ASP A 183 -23.82 -17.05 7.42
N LEU A 184 -23.85 -15.75 7.14
CA LEU A 184 -25.07 -14.96 7.08
C LEU A 184 -25.95 -15.35 5.88
N THR A 185 -25.40 -15.42 4.66
CA THR A 185 -26.18 -15.74 3.45
C THR A 185 -26.67 -17.18 3.41
N LEU A 186 -25.89 -18.15 3.91
CA LEU A 186 -26.28 -19.55 4.00
C LEU A 186 -27.31 -19.82 5.11
N SER A 187 -27.35 -18.98 6.15
CA SER A 187 -28.38 -19.07 7.19
C SER A 187 -29.78 -18.62 6.72
N ARG A 188 -29.84 -17.85 5.61
CA ARG A 188 -31.11 -17.37 5.05
C ARG A 188 -31.88 -18.49 4.37
N SER A 189 -33.21 -18.42 4.51
CA SER A 189 -34.09 -19.35 3.81
C SER A 189 -34.00 -19.13 2.30
N LYS A 190 -33.79 -20.21 1.54
CA LYS A 190 -33.73 -20.13 0.07
C LYS A 190 -35.09 -19.68 -0.48
N GLY A 191 -35.06 -18.59 -1.25
CA GLY A 191 -36.23 -18.14 -2.01
C GLY A 191 -36.44 -19.00 -3.27
N LYS A 192 -37.50 -18.68 -4.03
CA LYS A 192 -37.79 -19.35 -5.32
C LYS A 192 -36.67 -19.17 -6.35
N GLU A 193 -35.90 -18.08 -6.24
CA GLU A 193 -34.80 -17.73 -7.14
C GLU A 193 -33.42 -18.15 -6.60
N GLY A 194 -33.35 -18.79 -5.43
CA GLY A 194 -32.10 -19.27 -4.81
C GLY A 194 -31.72 -18.52 -3.54
N ILE A 195 -30.41 -18.43 -3.28
CA ILE A 195 -29.84 -17.71 -2.13
C ILE A 195 -29.73 -16.23 -2.49
N ASP A 196 -30.27 -15.36 -1.65
CA ASP A 196 -30.12 -13.91 -1.80
C ASP A 196 -28.79 -13.43 -1.21
N PHE A 197 -27.92 -12.93 -2.09
CA PHE A 197 -26.60 -12.38 -1.76
C PHE A 197 -26.62 -10.87 -1.50
N SER A 198 -27.79 -10.22 -1.57
CA SER A 198 -27.94 -8.80 -1.27
C SER A 198 -27.61 -8.53 0.19
N VAL A 199 -26.82 -7.49 0.44
CA VAL A 199 -26.36 -7.11 1.78
C VAL A 199 -27.07 -5.84 2.21
N SER A 200 -27.93 -5.92 3.24
CA SER A 200 -28.48 -4.73 3.89
C SER A 200 -27.42 -4.04 4.74
N LYS A 201 -27.74 -2.85 5.24
CA LYS A 201 -26.83 -2.08 6.09
C LYS A 201 -26.51 -2.79 7.40
N GLU A 202 -27.50 -3.44 8.00
CA GLU A 202 -27.33 -4.26 9.20
C GLU A 202 -26.44 -5.48 8.92
N ASP A 203 -26.63 -6.14 7.78
CA ASP A 203 -25.75 -7.25 7.36
C ASP A 203 -24.32 -6.75 7.14
N PHE A 204 -24.16 -5.59 6.50
CA PHE A 204 -22.84 -5.00 6.26
C PHE A 204 -22.11 -4.70 7.57
N MET A 205 -22.80 -4.12 8.56
CA MET A 205 -22.24 -3.91 9.91
C MET A 205 -21.76 -5.22 10.55
N PHE A 206 -22.55 -6.28 10.43
CA PHE A 206 -22.18 -7.60 10.95
C PHE A 206 -20.97 -8.19 10.22
N ILE A 207 -20.98 -8.17 8.89
CA ILE A 207 -19.90 -8.70 8.04
C ILE A 207 -18.59 -7.93 8.27
N ALA A 208 -18.67 -6.61 8.35
CA ALA A 208 -17.53 -5.74 8.60
C ALA A 208 -17.09 -5.73 10.07
N ASN A 209 -17.92 -6.26 10.99
CA ASN A 209 -17.70 -6.22 12.44
C ASN A 209 -17.29 -4.81 12.93
N SER A 210 -17.88 -3.77 12.34
CA SER A 210 -17.51 -2.39 12.62
C SER A 210 -18.53 -1.72 13.52
N LYS A 211 -18.03 -0.98 14.52
CA LYS A 211 -18.85 -0.13 15.40
C LYS A 211 -18.94 1.30 14.89
N ASN A 212 -18.18 1.65 13.86
CA ASN A 212 -18.14 2.99 13.27
C ASN A 212 -19.34 3.22 12.36
N LYS A 213 -20.49 3.54 12.95
CA LYS A 213 -21.75 3.78 12.22
C LYS A 213 -21.60 4.85 11.14
N THR A 214 -20.85 5.93 11.39
CA THR A 214 -20.64 6.98 10.39
C THR A 214 -19.87 6.47 9.17
N MET A 215 -18.83 5.67 9.37
CA MET A 215 -18.09 5.05 8.27
C MET A 215 -18.98 4.08 7.49
N ILE A 216 -19.77 3.26 8.19
CA ILE A 216 -20.76 2.37 7.57
C ILE A 216 -21.75 3.17 6.71
N ASP A 217 -22.35 4.23 7.26
CA ASP A 217 -23.33 5.07 6.57
C ASP A 217 -22.76 5.62 5.26
N ILE A 218 -21.53 6.13 5.31
CA ILE A 218 -20.83 6.69 4.14
C ILE A 218 -20.54 5.59 3.12
N ILE A 219 -19.97 4.46 3.54
CA ILE A 219 -19.66 3.34 2.64
C ILE A 219 -20.93 2.84 1.95
N PHE A 220 -22.02 2.69 2.71
CA PHE A 220 -23.29 2.25 2.18
C PHE A 220 -23.84 3.25 1.16
N SER A 221 -23.75 4.56 1.44
CA SER A 221 -24.15 5.61 0.49
C SER A 221 -23.30 5.69 -0.78
N LEU A 222 -22.06 5.19 -0.74
CA LEU A 222 -21.16 5.11 -1.91
C LEU A 222 -21.41 3.85 -2.76
N LEU A 223 -22.20 2.89 -2.27
CA LEU A 223 -22.44 1.60 -2.90
C LEU A 223 -23.91 1.40 -3.29
N ASP A 224 -24.85 1.97 -2.53
CA ASP A 224 -26.30 1.95 -2.77
C ASP A 224 -26.72 3.08 -3.73
N ASP A 225 -26.16 3.07 -4.94
CA ASP A 225 -26.39 4.11 -5.96
C ASP A 225 -27.86 4.18 -6.42
N ASP A 226 -28.61 3.08 -6.29
CA ASP A 226 -30.01 2.98 -6.70
C ASP A 226 -31.02 3.18 -5.55
N GLY A 227 -30.53 3.40 -4.32
CA GLY A 227 -31.33 3.70 -3.14
C GLY A 227 -32.26 2.57 -2.71
N LYS A 228 -31.90 1.32 -3.03
CA LYS A 228 -32.69 0.14 -2.67
C LYS A 228 -32.47 -0.31 -1.23
N GLY A 229 -31.52 0.28 -0.51
CA GLY A 229 -31.19 -0.08 0.87
C GLY A 229 -30.43 -1.40 0.98
N VAL A 230 -29.92 -1.92 -0.13
CA VAL A 230 -29.11 -3.14 -0.21
C VAL A 230 -27.96 -2.94 -1.20
N ILE A 231 -26.83 -3.60 -0.97
CA ILE A 231 -25.64 -3.51 -1.81
C ILE A 231 -25.14 -4.89 -2.24
N ASP A 232 -24.39 -4.92 -3.34
CA ASP A 232 -23.61 -6.09 -3.73
C ASP A 232 -22.29 -6.12 -2.93
N TRP A 233 -22.07 -7.19 -2.17
CA TRP A 233 -20.83 -7.42 -1.43
C TRP A 233 -19.59 -7.43 -2.34
N GLY A 234 -19.72 -7.96 -3.55
CA GLY A 234 -18.62 -7.99 -4.53
C GLY A 234 -18.16 -6.59 -4.95
N ALA A 235 -19.09 -5.63 -5.04
CA ALA A 235 -18.78 -4.24 -5.36
C ALA A 235 -17.92 -3.58 -4.27
N PHE A 236 -18.19 -3.89 -3.00
CA PHE A 236 -17.34 -3.46 -1.88
C PHE A 236 -15.95 -4.09 -1.98
N GLU A 237 -15.83 -5.41 -2.14
CA GLU A 237 -14.52 -6.08 -2.17
C GLU A 237 -13.61 -5.50 -3.25
N LEU A 238 -14.14 -5.31 -4.48
CA LEU A 238 -13.40 -4.77 -5.62
C LEU A 238 -12.89 -3.34 -5.41
N ASN A 239 -13.64 -2.52 -4.67
CA ASN A 239 -13.39 -1.08 -4.58
C ASN A 239 -13.03 -0.60 -3.18
N SER A 240 -12.96 -1.50 -2.20
CA SER A 240 -12.76 -1.20 -0.78
C SER A 240 -11.57 -0.30 -0.51
N GLY A 241 -10.43 -0.46 -1.20
CA GLY A 241 -9.29 0.46 -1.04
C GLY A 241 -9.64 1.92 -1.37
N ARG A 242 -10.40 2.15 -2.44
CA ARG A 242 -10.91 3.50 -2.81
C ARG A 242 -12.01 3.94 -1.86
N ILE A 243 -13.00 3.09 -1.63
CA ILE A 243 -14.18 3.36 -0.79
C ILE A 243 -13.77 3.74 0.64
N LEU A 244 -12.82 3.01 1.23
CA LEU A 244 -12.33 3.28 2.58
C LEU A 244 -11.54 4.58 2.66
N LYS A 245 -10.76 4.90 1.62
CA LYS A 245 -10.05 6.17 1.52
C LYS A 245 -11.03 7.35 1.47
N ASP A 246 -12.06 7.25 0.61
CA ASP A 246 -13.09 8.28 0.46
C ASP A 246 -13.92 8.41 1.75
N ALA A 247 -14.32 7.28 2.34
CA ALA A 247 -15.05 7.24 3.60
C ALA A 247 -14.27 7.89 4.75
N LYS A 248 -12.98 7.59 4.92
CA LYS A 248 -12.13 8.25 5.93
C LYS A 248 -12.04 9.76 5.72
N GLY A 249 -11.94 10.21 4.46
CA GLY A 249 -11.94 11.64 4.12
C GLY A 249 -13.24 12.34 4.53
N LEU A 250 -14.38 11.70 4.27
CA LEU A 250 -15.70 12.21 4.60
C LEU A 250 -15.98 12.18 6.11
N VAL A 251 -15.55 11.14 6.83
CA VAL A 251 -15.63 11.07 8.31
C VAL A 251 -14.86 12.24 8.93
N LYS A 252 -13.61 12.48 8.51
CA LYS A 252 -12.79 13.60 9.02
C LYS A 252 -13.43 14.96 8.76
N THR A 253 -14.06 15.13 7.60
CA THR A 253 -14.74 16.37 7.23
C THR A 253 -16.00 16.59 8.08
N SER A 254 -16.78 15.53 8.29
CA SER A 254 -17.99 15.56 9.13
C SER A 254 -17.67 15.86 10.59
N GLN A 255 -16.61 15.26 11.14
CA GLN A 255 -16.13 15.55 12.49
C GLN A 255 -15.67 17.01 12.64
N LYS A 256 -14.91 17.54 11.67
CA LYS A 256 -14.49 18.95 11.68
C LYS A 256 -15.67 19.92 11.61
N ALA A 257 -16.69 19.61 10.82
CA ALA A 257 -17.91 20.41 10.73
C ALA A 257 -18.71 20.39 12.05
N ALA A 258 -18.82 19.23 12.70
CA ALA A 258 -19.47 19.09 14.01
C ALA A 258 -18.73 19.88 15.09
N THR A 259 -17.39 19.81 15.15
CA THR A 259 -16.58 20.57 16.12
C THR A 259 -16.70 22.08 15.91
N LYS A 260 -16.71 22.54 14.65
CA LYS A 260 -16.90 23.96 14.33
C LYS A 260 -18.28 24.46 14.77
N THR A 261 -19.33 23.68 14.51
CA THR A 261 -20.71 24.00 14.93
C THR A 261 -20.85 24.03 16.45
N ALA A 262 -20.19 23.11 17.17
CA ALA A 262 -20.16 23.10 18.63
C ALA A 262 -19.41 24.32 19.22
N MET A 263 -18.33 24.77 18.58
CA MET A 263 -17.60 25.98 18.98
C MET A 263 -18.41 27.25 18.73
N ASP A 264 -19.09 27.35 17.59
CA ASP A 264 -19.94 28.49 17.24
C ASP A 264 -21.19 28.55 18.15
N GLY A 265 -21.79 27.40 18.48
CA GLY A 265 -22.90 27.32 19.44
C GLY A 265 -22.51 27.75 20.86
N ASN A 266 -21.30 27.42 21.32
CA ASN A 266 -20.81 27.84 22.64
C ASN A 266 -20.43 29.32 22.71
N ALA A 267 -19.98 29.90 21.59
CA ALA A 267 -19.73 31.34 21.47
C ALA A 267 -21.04 32.15 21.51
N THR A 268 -22.13 31.60 20.95
CA THR A 268 -23.43 32.26 20.91
C THR A 268 -24.12 32.25 22.29
N ASN A 269 -23.95 31.18 23.09
CA ASN A 269 -24.48 31.12 24.45
C ASN A 269 -23.74 32.02 25.46
N LYS A 270 -22.45 32.31 25.24
CA LYS A 270 -21.69 33.26 26.08
C LYS A 270 -22.00 34.75 25.82
N GLN A 271 -22.78 35.06 24.79
CA GLN A 271 -23.26 36.43 24.53
C GLN A 271 -24.68 36.67 25.05
N LEU A 272 -25.31 35.66 25.65
CA LEU A 272 -26.67 35.71 26.20
C LEU A 272 -26.71 35.54 27.74
N GLU A 273 -25.56 35.55 28.40
CA GLU A 273 -25.38 35.70 29.86
C GLU A 273 -24.76 37.06 30.18
#